data_AF-A0A3D5E984-F1
#
_entry.id   AF-A0A3D5E984-F1
#
_cell.length_a   1.000
_cell.length_b   1.000
_cell.length_c   1.000
_cell.angle_alpha   90.00
_cell.angle_beta   90.00
_cell.angle_gamma   90.00
#
_symmetry.space_group_name_H-M   'P 1'
#
loop_
_entity.id
_entity.type
_entity.pdbx_description
1 polymer ?
#
loop_
_entity_poly.entity_id
_entity_poly.type
_entity_poly.pdbx_seq_one_letter_code
_entity_poly.pdbx_strand_id
1 'polypeptide(L)' 'MRLAKRVEELPPYLFAQISKVIAAKKAQGIDVITFGIGDPDL' A
#
# COMPACT_ATOMS: atom_id res chain seq x y z
N MET A 1 20.12 15.15 -1.04
CA MET A 1 19.02 15.63 -1.90
C MET A 1 17.97 16.28 -1.01
N ARG A 2 17.40 17.43 -1.40
CA ARG A 2 16.29 18.07 -0.68
C ARG A 2 14.99 17.74 -1.41
N LEU A 3 14.00 17.23 -0.69
CA LEU A 3 12.67 16.94 -1.25
C LEU A 3 11.89 18.26 -1.45
N ALA A 4 10.89 18.23 -2.33
CA ALA A 4 10.01 19.38 -2.51
C ALA A 4 9.06 19.52 -1.32
N LYS A 5 8.81 20.75 -0.86
CA LYS A 5 7.97 21.06 0.31
C LYS A 5 6.59 20.35 0.29
N ARG A 6 5.96 20.31 -0.89
CA ARG A 6 4.68 19.61 -1.12
C ARG A 6 4.69 18.11 -0.81
N VAL A 7 5.85 17.46 -0.91
CA VAL A 7 6.00 16.02 -0.61
C VAL A 7 6.13 15.80 0.90
N GLU A 8 6.79 16.72 1.58
CA GLU A 8 6.93 16.70 3.05
C GLU A 8 5.60 16.99 3.76
N GLU A 9 4.71 17.75 3.11
CA GLU A 9 3.36 18.09 3.60
C GLU A 9 2.31 17.00 3.33
N LEU A 10 2.65 15.91 2.63
CA LEU A 10 1.69 14.85 2.34
C LEU A 10 1.25 14.14 3.63
N PRO A 11 -0.07 13.92 3.83
CA PRO A 11 -0.53 13.15 4.97
C PRO A 11 -0.07 11.69 4.86
N PRO A 12 0.07 10.98 5.99
CA PRO A 12 0.38 9.55 5.98
C PRO A 12 -0.62 8.79 5.10
N TYR A 13 -0.09 7.91 4.23
CA TYR A 13 -0.93 7.04 3.42
C TYR A 13 -1.65 6.04 4.32
N LEU A 14 -2.96 6.21 4.48
CA LEU A 14 -3.81 5.44 5.38
C LEU A 14 -3.68 3.93 5.20
N PHE A 15 -3.48 3.49 3.96
CA PHE A 15 -3.45 2.07 3.61
C PHE A 15 -2.03 1.46 3.57
N ALA A 16 -0.98 2.23 3.87
CA ALA A 16 0.40 1.75 3.80
C ALA A 16 0.66 0.49 4.64
N GLN A 17 0.04 0.43 5.84
CA GLN A 17 0.18 -0.71 6.73
C GLN A 17 -0.56 -1.95 6.19
N ILE A 18 -1.75 -1.73 5.63
CA ILE A 18 -2.57 -2.79 5.03
C ILE A 18 -1.82 -3.41 3.84
N SER A 19 -1.24 -2.59 2.95
CA SER A 19 -0.42 -3.07 1.83
C SER A 19 0.78 -3.90 2.29
N LYS A 20 1.47 -3.50 3.37
CA LYS A 20 2.58 -4.27 3.96
C LYS A 20 2.14 -5.64 4.46
N VAL A 21 1.01 -5.70 5.15
CA VAL A 21 0.45 -6.97 5.67
C VAL A 21 0.03 -7.88 4.51
N ILE A 22 -0.64 -7.34 3.50
CA ILE A 22 -1.03 -8.10 2.30
C ILE A 22 0.20 -8.69 1.61
N ALA A 23 1.24 -7.88 1.37
CA ALA A 23 2.48 -8.33 0.74
C ALA A 23 3.18 -9.43 1.55
N ALA A 24 3.23 -9.29 2.88
CA ALA A 24 3.79 -10.31 3.75
C ALA A 24 2.99 -11.63 3.72
N LYS A 25 1.67 -11.55 3.70
CA LYS A 25 0.79 -12.73 3.61
C LYS A 25 0.88 -13.42 2.25
N LYS A 26 0.93 -12.65 1.15
CA LYS A 26 1.18 -13.19 -0.19
C LYS A 26 2.54 -13.88 -0.29
N ALA A 27 3.59 -13.31 0.30
CA ALA A 27 4.92 -13.94 0.36
C ALA A 27 4.95 -15.25 1.16
N GLN A 28 4.01 -15.45 2.08
CA GLN A 28 3.81 -16.71 2.81
C GLN A 28 3.02 -17.75 1.99
N GLY A 29 2.65 -17.45 0.74
CA GLY A 29 1.80 -18.31 -0.09
C GLY A 29 0.34 -18.32 0.34
N ILE A 30 -0.08 -17.38 1.20
CA ILE A 30 -1.47 -17.24 1.61
C ILE A 30 -2.22 -16.49 0.52
N ASP A 31 -3.32 -17.07 0.05
CA ASP A 31 -4.24 -16.42 -0.86
C ASP A 31 -4.99 -15.29 -0.12
N VAL A 32 -4.77 -14.05 -0.56
CA VAL A 32 -5.34 -12.85 0.06
C VAL A 32 -6.41 -12.30 -0.85
N ILE A 33 -7.67 -12.56 -0.49
CA ILE A 33 -8.84 -12.01 -1.18
C ILE A 33 -9.03 -10.56 -0.75
N THR A 34 -8.95 -9.64 -1.70
CA THR A 34 -9.10 -8.20 -1.46
C THR A 34 -10.48 -7.74 -1.92
N PHE A 35 -11.26 -7.11 -1.02
CA PHE A 35 -12.59 -6.56 -1.32
C PHE A 35 -12.58 -5.03 -1.51
N GLY A 36 -11.38 -4.44 -1.60
CA GLY A 36 -11.10 -3.06 -2.03
C GLY A 36 -9.66 -3.02 -2.56
N ILE A 37 -9.14 -2.01 -3.22
CA ILE A 37 -9.67 -0.81 -3.88
C ILE A 37 -9.79 -1.18 -5.37
N GLY A 38 -10.66 -0.55 -6.15
CA GLY A 38 -10.94 -0.89 -7.56
C GLY A 38 -9.78 -0.76 -8.56
N ASP A 39 -8.58 -1.18 -8.20
CA ASP A 39 -7.47 -1.46 -9.12
C ASP A 39 -7.84 -2.71 -9.92
N PRO A 40 -7.94 -2.60 -11.25
CA PRO A 40 -8.10 -3.77 -12.09
C PRO A 40 -6.87 -4.68 -11.98
N ASP A 41 -7.10 -5.99 -12.02
CA ASP A 41 -6.05 -6.99 -12.13
C ASP A 41 -5.41 -6.92 -13.54
N LEU A 42 -4.54 -5.92 -13.74
CA LEU A 42 -3.71 -5.65 -14.93
C LEU A 42 -4.44 -5.23 -16.22
#